data_AF-A0A7V2TS79-F1
#
_entry.id   AF-A0A7V2TS79-F1
#
_cell.length_a   1.000
_cell.length_b   1.000
_cell.length_c   1.000
_cell.angle_alpha   90.00
_cell.angle_beta   90.00
_cell.angle_gamma   90.00
#
_symmetry.space_group_name_H-M   'P 1'
#
loop_
_entity.id
_entity.type
_entity.pdbx_description
1 polymer ?
#
loop_
_entity_poly.entity_id
_entity_poly.type
_entity_poly.pdbx_seq_one_letter_code
_entity_poly.pdbx_strand_id
1 'polypeptide(L)'
;MELKKEMRMLALTAGVFLLFFWLPVDSARFTNAVLESLHLSRWYAREHVLLCLVPAFFIAGAIGVFISQASVMKYLGAGANKVLAYGVASVSGSILAVCSCTVLPLFAGIWKMGAGLGPACAFLYSGPAINVLAIILTARILGMELGIARAVGAIGFSVVIGLLMHLIFRKEEAEKAALQAAMPEPEVTRPLWKNAVFFAIMVGILVFANWGAPNDYEV
;
A
#
# COMPACT_ATOMS: atom_id res chain seq x y z
N MET A 1 3.13 43.65 -12.11
CA MET A 1 3.06 42.19 -11.82
C MET A 1 4.15 41.77 -10.81
N GLU A 2 5.31 42.44 -10.80
CA GLU A 2 6.45 42.21 -9.88
C GLU A 2 6.14 42.48 -8.38
N LEU A 3 5.40 43.56 -8.06
CA LEU A 3 5.18 44.00 -6.67
C LEU A 3 4.48 42.96 -5.78
N LYS A 4 3.57 42.15 -6.34
CA LYS A 4 2.82 41.12 -5.59
C LYS A 4 3.71 39.91 -5.27
N LYS A 5 4.73 39.65 -6.08
CA LYS A 5 5.70 38.57 -5.87
C LYS A 5 6.72 38.96 -4.79
N GLU A 6 7.20 40.20 -4.83
CA GLU A 6 8.11 40.74 -3.81
C GLU A 6 7.45 40.85 -2.44
N MET A 7 6.22 41.38 -2.38
CA MET A 7 5.46 41.49 -1.13
C MET A 7 5.15 40.12 -0.51
N ARG A 8 4.97 39.08 -1.35
CA ARG A 8 4.79 37.71 -0.89
C ARG A 8 6.08 37.12 -0.35
N MET A 9 7.23 37.42 -0.95
CA MET A 9 8.54 37.02 -0.42
C MET A 9 8.84 37.72 0.92
N LEU A 10 8.56 39.03 1.01
CA LEU A 10 8.69 39.82 2.24
C LEU A 10 7.77 39.31 3.37
N ALA A 11 6.51 39.00 3.05
CA ALA A 11 5.59 38.42 4.02
C ALA A 11 6.04 37.03 4.48
N LEU A 12 6.65 36.23 3.58
CA LEU A 12 7.14 34.90 3.91
C LEU A 12 8.39 34.97 4.79
N THR A 13 9.34 35.86 4.51
CA THR A 13 10.50 36.08 5.37
C THR A 13 10.12 36.66 6.73
N ALA A 14 9.21 37.64 6.78
CA ALA A 14 8.69 38.17 8.04
C ALA A 14 7.90 37.10 8.84
N GLY A 15 7.12 36.26 8.16
CA GLY A 15 6.40 35.15 8.78
C GLY A 15 7.31 34.09 9.37
N VAL A 16 8.36 33.69 8.63
CA VAL A 16 9.40 32.78 9.15
C VAL A 16 10.10 33.41 10.36
N PHE A 17 10.48 34.68 10.27
CA PHE A 17 11.12 35.39 11.38
C PHE A 17 10.24 35.41 12.64
N LEU A 18 8.95 35.76 12.49
CA LEU A 18 7.99 35.76 13.61
C LEU A 18 7.80 34.36 14.19
N LEU A 19 7.77 33.32 13.36
CA LEU A 19 7.63 31.93 13.81
C LEU A 19 8.82 31.48 14.66
N PHE A 20 10.04 31.84 14.26
CA PHE A 20 11.25 31.58 15.06
C PHE A 20 11.30 32.46 16.32
N PHE A 21 10.86 33.72 16.23
CA PHE A 21 10.85 34.65 17.36
C PHE A 21 9.87 34.25 18.46
N TRP A 22 8.72 33.66 18.09
CA TRP A 22 7.69 33.20 19.03
C TRP A 22 7.77 31.71 19.37
N LEU A 23 8.82 31.02 18.93
CA LEU A 23 8.98 29.61 19.20
C LEU A 23 9.22 29.41 20.71
N PRO A 24 8.35 28.69 21.44
CA PRO A 24 8.45 28.57 22.90
C PRO A 24 9.48 27.48 23.28
N VAL A 25 10.74 27.69 22.87
CA VAL A 25 11.85 26.73 23.05
C VAL A 25 12.21 26.53 24.52
N ASP A 26 11.90 27.50 25.38
CA ASP A 26 12.10 27.41 26.83
C ASP A 26 11.06 26.52 27.52
N SER A 27 9.95 26.21 26.84
CA SER A 27 8.93 25.35 27.43
C SER A 27 9.32 23.88 27.31
N ALA A 28 9.41 23.20 28.47
CA ALA A 28 9.75 21.78 28.52
C ALA A 28 8.80 20.91 27.66
N ARG A 29 7.52 21.30 27.52
CA ARG A 29 6.56 20.63 26.63
C ARG A 29 6.96 20.71 25.16
N PHE A 30 7.36 21.88 24.66
CA PHE A 30 7.72 22.06 23.26
C PHE A 30 9.01 21.29 22.93
N THR A 31 10.03 21.41 23.79
CA THR A 31 11.32 20.72 23.59
C THR A 31 11.17 19.22 23.63
N ASN A 32 10.40 18.67 24.58
CA ASN A 32 10.14 17.23 24.63
C ASN A 32 9.34 16.74 23.42
N ALA A 33 8.31 17.47 22.97
CA ALA A 33 7.53 17.10 21.79
C ALA A 33 8.39 17.08 20.51
N VAL A 34 9.27 18.08 20.34
CA VAL A 34 10.21 18.12 19.20
C VAL A 34 11.19 16.95 19.27
N LEU A 35 11.79 16.69 20.43
CA LEU A 35 12.73 15.57 20.61
C LEU A 35 12.07 14.21 20.38
N GLU A 36 10.87 13.98 20.94
CA GLU A 36 10.10 12.75 20.72
C GLU A 36 9.74 12.57 19.24
N SER A 37 9.33 13.64 18.56
CA SER A 37 9.02 13.56 17.12
C SER A 37 10.23 13.16 16.28
N LEU A 38 11.42 13.66 16.62
CA LEU A 38 12.68 13.32 15.96
C LEU A 38 13.11 11.88 16.30
N HIS A 39 12.94 11.45 17.55
CA HIS A 39 13.21 10.08 17.99
C HIS A 39 12.31 9.08 17.26
N LEU A 40 11.00 9.36 17.19
CA LEU A 40 10.04 8.51 16.49
C LEU A 40 10.34 8.44 15.00
N SER A 41 10.67 9.59 14.38
CA SER A 41 11.04 9.66 12.96
C SER A 41 12.32 8.87 12.66
N ARG A 42 13.35 8.99 13.52
CA ARG A 42 14.60 8.22 13.41
C ARG A 42 14.36 6.72 13.56
N TRP A 43 13.53 6.32 14.53
CA TRP A 43 13.15 4.92 14.75
C TRP A 43 12.38 4.36 13.55
N TYR A 44 11.38 5.10 13.06
CA TYR A 44 10.59 4.70 11.90
C TYR A 44 11.44 4.56 10.64
N ALA A 45 12.35 5.51 10.38
CA ALA A 45 13.26 5.46 9.23
C ALA A 45 14.29 4.33 9.34
N ARG A 46 14.79 4.03 10.54
CA ARG A 46 15.79 2.97 10.73
C ARG A 46 15.17 1.58 10.72
N GLU A 47 14.08 1.39 11.46
CA GLU A 47 13.54 0.06 11.68
C GLU A 47 12.48 -0.25 10.63
N HIS A 48 11.46 0.61 10.53
CA HIS A 48 10.29 0.33 9.73
C HIS A 48 10.56 0.48 8.22
N VAL A 49 11.31 1.50 7.80
CA VAL A 49 11.63 1.69 6.38
C VAL A 49 12.63 0.65 5.88
N LEU A 50 13.72 0.39 6.62
CA LEU A 50 14.74 -0.56 6.16
C LEU A 50 14.28 -2.02 6.26
N LEU A 51 13.61 -2.41 7.34
CA LEU A 51 13.27 -3.82 7.55
C LEU A 51 11.92 -4.22 6.95
N CYS A 52 10.97 -3.27 6.81
CA CYS A 52 9.64 -3.58 6.26
C CYS A 52 9.45 -3.00 4.85
N LEU A 53 9.68 -1.70 4.65
CA LEU A 53 9.36 -1.02 3.40
C LEU A 53 10.27 -1.44 2.23
N VAL A 54 11.59 -1.43 2.44
CA VAL A 54 12.57 -1.78 1.39
C VAL A 54 12.38 -3.22 0.89
N PRO A 55 12.27 -4.26 1.75
CA PRO A 55 12.02 -5.61 1.29
C PRO A 55 10.66 -5.74 0.60
N ALA A 56 9.62 -5.09 1.14
CA ALA A 56 8.30 -5.13 0.53
C ALA A 56 8.25 -4.50 -0.86
N PHE A 57 8.99 -3.41 -1.11
CA PHE A 57 9.11 -2.82 -2.45
C PHE A 57 9.87 -3.74 -3.40
N PHE A 58 10.89 -4.43 -2.91
CA PHE A 58 11.61 -5.43 -3.69
C PHE A 58 10.71 -6.62 -4.05
N ILE A 59 9.86 -7.08 -3.11
CA ILE A 59 8.80 -8.07 -3.37
C ILE A 59 7.80 -7.56 -4.38
N ALA A 60 7.26 -6.36 -4.20
CA ALA A 60 6.27 -5.81 -5.12
C ALA A 60 6.83 -5.70 -6.53
N GLY A 61 8.09 -5.26 -6.66
CA GLY A 61 8.82 -5.23 -7.93
C GLY A 61 9.02 -6.62 -8.53
N ALA A 62 9.41 -7.61 -7.72
CA ALA A 62 9.54 -8.98 -8.17
C ALA A 62 8.20 -9.60 -8.56
N ILE A 63 7.15 -9.46 -7.75
CA ILE A 63 5.79 -9.87 -8.10
C ILE A 63 5.38 -9.20 -9.42
N GLY A 64 5.68 -7.92 -9.65
CA GLY A 64 5.46 -7.26 -10.94
C GLY A 64 6.25 -7.84 -12.12
N VAL A 65 7.28 -8.65 -11.88
CA VAL A 65 8.01 -9.40 -12.92
C VAL A 65 7.51 -10.86 -13.03
N PHE A 66 7.00 -11.43 -11.94
CA PHE A 66 6.57 -12.84 -11.85
C PHE A 66 5.09 -13.08 -12.11
N ILE A 67 4.22 -12.16 -11.69
CA ILE A 67 2.82 -12.16 -12.09
C ILE A 67 2.82 -11.80 -13.57
N SER A 68 2.49 -12.78 -14.41
CA SER A 68 2.35 -12.50 -15.83
C SER A 68 1.24 -11.48 -16.00
N GLN A 69 1.47 -10.48 -16.85
CA GLN A 69 0.44 -9.53 -17.24
C GLN A 69 -0.84 -10.29 -17.67
N ALA A 70 -0.69 -11.45 -18.33
CA ALA A 70 -1.76 -12.39 -18.64
C ALA A 70 -2.60 -12.84 -17.43
N SER A 71 -2.00 -13.13 -16.27
CA SER A 71 -2.74 -13.56 -15.06
C SER A 71 -3.49 -12.40 -14.42
N VAL A 72 -2.89 -11.20 -14.39
CA VAL A 72 -3.59 -9.98 -13.94
C VAL A 72 -4.75 -9.68 -14.87
N MET A 73 -4.54 -9.78 -16.18
CA MET A 73 -5.58 -9.54 -17.18
C MET A 73 -6.72 -10.56 -17.09
N LYS A 74 -6.41 -11.83 -16.82
CA LYS A 74 -7.41 -12.90 -16.71
C LYS A 74 -8.30 -12.76 -15.47
N TYR A 75 -7.74 -12.38 -14.32
CA TYR A 75 -8.47 -12.35 -13.05
C TYR A 75 -8.86 -10.94 -12.59
N LEU A 76 -8.08 -9.91 -12.90
CA LEU A 76 -8.30 -8.52 -12.49
C LEU A 76 -8.46 -7.54 -13.68
N GLY A 77 -8.34 -8.01 -14.93
CA GLY A 77 -8.41 -7.16 -16.11
C GLY A 77 -9.80 -6.58 -16.35
N ALA A 78 -9.87 -5.50 -17.13
CA ALA A 78 -11.12 -4.79 -17.43
C ALA A 78 -12.19 -5.63 -18.13
N GLY A 79 -11.78 -6.70 -18.84
CA GLY A 79 -12.68 -7.68 -19.49
C GLY A 79 -13.02 -8.91 -18.64
N ALA A 80 -12.44 -9.07 -17.44
CA ALA A 80 -12.71 -10.20 -16.57
C ALA A 80 -14.10 -10.10 -15.92
N ASN A 81 -14.69 -11.25 -15.55
CA ASN A 81 -15.99 -11.26 -14.86
C ASN A 81 -15.88 -10.45 -13.56
N LYS A 82 -16.67 -9.38 -13.46
CA LYS A 82 -16.60 -8.41 -12.35
C LYS A 82 -16.74 -9.09 -10.99
N VAL A 83 -17.56 -10.12 -10.87
CA VAL A 83 -17.71 -10.84 -9.58
C VAL A 83 -16.42 -11.57 -9.18
N LEU A 84 -15.73 -12.20 -10.14
CA LEU A 84 -14.46 -12.87 -9.89
C LEU A 84 -13.35 -11.87 -9.58
N ALA A 85 -13.27 -10.76 -10.30
CA ALA A 85 -12.21 -9.77 -10.10
C ALA A 85 -12.26 -9.13 -8.71
N TYR A 86 -13.45 -8.80 -8.23
CA TYR A 86 -13.64 -8.19 -6.91
C TYR A 86 -13.47 -9.21 -5.78
N GLY A 87 -13.90 -10.46 -6.00
CA GLY A 87 -13.68 -11.55 -5.06
C GLY A 87 -12.19 -11.85 -4.89
N VAL A 88 -11.47 -12.04 -5.99
CA VAL A 88 -10.01 -12.27 -5.98
C VAL A 88 -9.27 -11.07 -5.39
N ALA A 89 -9.64 -9.83 -5.74
CA ALA A 89 -9.04 -8.63 -5.16
C ALA A 89 -9.25 -8.52 -3.64
N SER A 90 -10.45 -8.83 -3.15
CA SER A 90 -10.74 -8.75 -1.71
C SER A 90 -10.05 -9.87 -0.92
N VAL A 91 -10.05 -11.10 -1.46
CA VAL A 91 -9.43 -12.26 -0.80
C VAL A 91 -7.90 -12.20 -0.86
N SER A 92 -7.31 -11.82 -1.99
CA SER A 92 -5.85 -11.72 -2.10
C SER A 92 -5.25 -10.67 -1.15
N GLY A 93 -5.96 -9.55 -0.92
CA GLY A 93 -5.57 -8.57 0.09
C GLY A 93 -5.66 -9.09 1.53
N SER A 94 -6.54 -10.06 1.81
CA SER A 94 -6.59 -10.69 3.15
C SER A 94 -5.41 -11.62 3.44
N ILE A 95 -4.88 -12.28 2.41
CA ILE A 95 -3.76 -13.23 2.52
C ILE A 95 -2.43 -12.47 2.59
N LEU A 96 -2.29 -11.44 1.77
CA LEU A 96 -1.15 -10.54 1.78
C LEU A 96 -1.37 -9.54 2.94
N ALA A 97 -0.93 -9.89 4.15
CA ALA A 97 -0.96 -8.98 5.29
C ALA A 97 -0.01 -7.78 5.07
N VAL A 98 -0.41 -6.84 4.20
CA VAL A 98 0.36 -5.65 3.82
C VAL A 98 -0.17 -4.41 4.52
N CYS A 99 0.76 -3.56 4.96
CA CYS A 99 0.45 -2.24 5.50
C CYS A 99 0.10 -1.24 4.40
N SER A 100 -0.45 -0.09 4.79
CA SER A 100 -0.77 1.01 3.87
C SER A 100 0.43 1.46 3.03
N CYS A 101 1.64 1.33 3.57
CA CYS A 101 2.89 1.75 2.94
C CYS A 101 3.28 0.86 1.73
N THR A 102 2.85 -0.40 1.71
CA THR A 102 3.28 -1.41 0.74
C THR A 102 2.19 -1.76 -0.27
N VAL A 103 0.92 -1.58 0.10
CA VAL A 103 -0.22 -1.80 -0.80
C VAL A 103 -0.31 -0.76 -1.92
N LEU A 104 0.16 0.48 -1.69
CA LEU A 104 0.15 1.57 -2.68
C LEU A 104 1.05 1.28 -3.90
N PRO A 105 2.32 0.88 -3.73
CA PRO A 105 3.17 0.50 -4.86
C PRO A 105 2.72 -0.78 -5.54
N LEU A 106 2.18 -1.72 -4.77
CA LEU A 106 1.62 -2.95 -5.33
C LEU A 106 0.40 -2.66 -6.21
N PHE A 107 -0.50 -1.77 -5.76
CA PHE A 107 -1.59 -1.21 -6.55
C PHE A 107 -1.08 -0.53 -7.83
N ALA A 108 -0.07 0.34 -7.72
CA ALA A 108 0.50 1.01 -8.88
C ALA A 108 1.12 0.01 -9.88
N GLY A 109 1.71 -1.08 -9.40
CA GLY A 109 2.24 -2.17 -10.21
C GLY A 109 1.14 -2.90 -11.00
N ILE A 110 0.13 -3.44 -10.30
CA ILE A 110 -0.97 -4.18 -10.95
C ILE A 110 -1.80 -3.28 -11.88
N TRP A 111 -1.94 -2.00 -11.55
CA TRP A 111 -2.66 -1.03 -12.40
C TRP A 111 -1.88 -0.71 -13.68
N LYS A 112 -0.55 -0.56 -13.60
CA LYS A 112 0.31 -0.42 -14.80
C LYS A 112 0.30 -1.67 -15.67
N MET A 113 0.11 -2.85 -15.08
CA MET A 113 -0.05 -4.11 -15.81
C MET A 113 -1.42 -4.24 -16.49
N GLY A 114 -2.38 -3.36 -16.18
CA GLY A 114 -3.67 -3.34 -16.86
C GLY A 114 -4.85 -3.91 -16.06
N ALA A 115 -4.72 -4.06 -14.73
CA ALA A 115 -5.87 -4.32 -13.88
C ALA A 115 -6.92 -3.20 -14.01
N GLY A 116 -8.20 -3.56 -13.94
CA GLY A 116 -9.29 -2.59 -13.85
C GLY A 116 -9.14 -1.71 -12.60
N LEU A 117 -9.54 -0.45 -12.69
CA LEU A 117 -9.41 0.51 -11.59
C LEU A 117 -10.26 0.06 -10.39
N GLY A 118 -11.48 -0.43 -10.63
CA GLY A 118 -12.36 -0.93 -9.57
C GLY A 118 -11.76 -2.08 -8.75
N PRO A 119 -11.39 -3.22 -9.38
CA PRO A 119 -10.72 -4.33 -8.71
C PRO A 119 -9.41 -3.94 -8.03
N ALA A 120 -8.61 -3.07 -8.66
CA ALA A 120 -7.36 -2.60 -8.07
C ALA A 120 -7.60 -1.74 -6.82
N CYS A 121 -8.61 -0.86 -6.83
CA CYS A 121 -9.01 -0.09 -5.65
C CYS A 121 -9.60 -0.97 -4.54
N ALA A 122 -10.35 -2.02 -4.89
CA ALA A 122 -10.84 -2.99 -3.91
C ALA A 122 -9.68 -3.73 -3.23
N PHE A 123 -8.65 -4.13 -3.99
CA PHE A 123 -7.41 -4.72 -3.45
C PHE A 123 -6.64 -3.74 -2.57
N LEU A 124 -6.53 -2.48 -3.00
CA LEU A 124 -5.85 -1.42 -2.25
C LEU A 124 -6.49 -1.21 -0.87
N TYR A 125 -7.82 -1.25 -0.80
CA TYR A 125 -8.55 -1.08 0.45
C TYR A 125 -8.55 -2.36 1.31
N SER A 126 -8.67 -3.53 0.70
CA SER A 126 -8.76 -4.80 1.43
C SER A 126 -7.46 -5.18 2.15
N GLY A 127 -6.29 -4.86 1.57
CA GLY A 127 -4.97 -5.21 2.12
C GLY A 127 -4.77 -4.82 3.59
N PRO A 128 -4.86 -3.53 3.95
CA PRO A 128 -4.72 -3.09 5.34
C PRO A 128 -5.91 -3.48 6.23
N ALA A 129 -7.11 -3.62 5.63
CA ALA A 129 -8.35 -3.77 6.37
C ALA A 129 -8.63 -5.21 6.84
N ILE A 130 -8.23 -6.22 6.06
CA ILE A 130 -8.51 -7.65 6.31
C ILE A 130 -7.26 -8.41 6.79
N ASN A 131 -6.32 -7.73 7.46
CA ASN A 131 -5.14 -8.39 8.00
C ASN A 131 -5.56 -9.45 9.04
N VAL A 132 -5.25 -10.73 8.77
CA VAL A 132 -5.57 -11.88 9.63
C VAL A 132 -5.03 -11.70 11.05
N LEU A 133 -3.80 -11.18 11.21
CA LEU A 133 -3.22 -10.90 12.53
C LEU A 133 -4.03 -9.82 13.27
N ALA A 134 -4.44 -8.76 12.56
CA ALA A 134 -5.25 -7.70 13.15
C ALA A 134 -6.64 -8.20 13.54
N ILE A 135 -7.25 -9.08 12.75
CA ILE A 135 -8.56 -9.69 13.05
C ILE A 135 -8.44 -10.60 14.27
N ILE A 136 -7.42 -11.47 14.34
CA ILE A 136 -7.19 -12.35 15.49
C ILE A 136 -6.95 -11.52 16.76
N LEU A 137 -6.10 -10.49 16.68
CA LEU A 137 -5.82 -9.61 17.81
C LEU A 137 -7.07 -8.87 18.29
N THR A 138 -7.85 -8.32 17.35
CA THR A 138 -9.14 -7.67 17.64
C THR A 138 -10.11 -8.66 18.29
N ALA A 139 -10.21 -9.87 17.75
CA ALA A 139 -11.10 -10.90 18.27
C ALA A 139 -10.72 -11.36 19.69
N ARG A 140 -9.41 -11.40 19.99
CA ARG A 140 -8.89 -11.74 21.32
C ARG A 140 -9.08 -10.63 22.35
N ILE A 141 -8.91 -9.37 21.96
CA ILE A 141 -8.94 -8.23 22.89
C ILE A 141 -10.36 -7.68 23.06
N LEU A 142 -11.07 -7.46 21.95
CA LEU A 142 -12.40 -6.84 21.93
C LEU A 142 -13.55 -7.85 21.83
N GLY A 143 -13.25 -9.12 21.59
CA GLY A 143 -14.25 -10.20 21.47
C GLY A 143 -14.51 -10.63 20.02
N MET A 144 -14.95 -11.88 19.87
CA MET A 144 -15.14 -12.54 18.56
C MET A 144 -16.16 -11.82 17.67
N GLU A 145 -17.22 -11.24 18.24
CA GLU A 145 -18.24 -10.52 17.48
C GLU A 145 -17.66 -9.32 16.74
N LEU A 146 -16.81 -8.53 17.39
CA LEU A 146 -16.15 -7.37 16.78
C LEU A 146 -15.09 -7.78 15.75
N GLY A 147 -14.40 -8.91 15.98
CA GLY A 147 -13.47 -9.46 14.99
C GLY A 147 -14.16 -9.87 13.69
N ILE A 148 -15.29 -10.57 13.79
CA ILE A 148 -16.10 -10.98 12.62
C ILE A 148 -16.73 -9.76 11.96
N ALA A 149 -17.31 -8.83 12.72
CA ALA A 149 -17.88 -7.60 12.18
C ALA A 149 -16.84 -6.78 11.41
N ARG A 150 -15.60 -6.71 11.91
CA ARG A 150 -14.49 -6.07 11.21
C ARG A 150 -14.17 -6.76 9.89
N ALA A 151 -14.09 -8.09 9.88
CA ALA A 151 -13.76 -8.86 8.67
C ALA A 151 -14.83 -8.69 7.59
N VAL A 152 -16.11 -8.88 7.95
CA VAL A 152 -17.24 -8.73 7.03
C VAL A 152 -17.38 -7.29 6.56
N GLY A 153 -17.24 -6.32 7.48
CA GLY A 153 -17.28 -4.90 7.14
C GLY A 153 -16.17 -4.53 6.17
N ALA A 154 -14.93 -4.95 6.41
CA ALA A 154 -13.80 -4.66 5.54
C ALA A 154 -13.99 -5.21 4.12
N ILE A 155 -14.50 -6.44 3.97
CA ILE A 155 -14.83 -7.04 2.66
C ILE A 155 -15.98 -6.28 1.99
N GLY A 156 -17.04 -5.96 2.75
CA GLY A 156 -18.19 -5.22 2.22
C GLY A 156 -17.78 -3.84 1.72
N PHE A 157 -17.04 -3.08 2.53
CA PHE A 157 -16.55 -1.75 2.16
C PHE A 157 -15.55 -1.81 1.01
N SER A 158 -14.63 -2.78 0.95
CA SER A 158 -13.69 -2.90 -0.18
C SER A 158 -14.42 -3.08 -1.51
N VAL A 159 -15.46 -3.93 -1.53
CA VAL A 159 -16.27 -4.18 -2.72
C VAL A 159 -17.09 -2.96 -3.10
N VAL A 160 -17.75 -2.31 -2.14
CA VAL A 160 -18.55 -1.10 -2.37
C VAL A 160 -17.68 0.04 -2.90
N ILE A 161 -16.52 0.29 -2.28
CA ILE A 161 -15.59 1.35 -2.70
C ILE A 161 -15.04 1.05 -4.10
N GLY A 162 -14.65 -0.18 -4.38
CA GLY A 162 -14.20 -0.57 -5.72
C GLY A 162 -15.29 -0.38 -6.78
N LEU A 163 -16.54 -0.75 -6.47
CA LEU A 163 -17.67 -0.60 -7.39
C LEU A 163 -17.99 0.87 -7.64
N LEU A 164 -17.97 1.71 -6.60
CA LEU A 164 -18.14 3.15 -6.73
C LEU A 164 -17.04 3.74 -7.61
N MET A 165 -15.78 3.34 -7.42
CA MET A 165 -14.68 3.81 -8.27
C MET A 165 -14.84 3.38 -9.72
N HIS A 166 -15.30 2.15 -9.97
CA HIS A 166 -15.63 1.68 -11.33
C HIS A 166 -16.75 2.50 -11.97
N LEU A 167 -17.77 2.89 -11.20
CA LEU A 167 -18.89 3.70 -11.71
C LEU A 167 -18.46 5.15 -12.01
N ILE A 168 -17.62 5.75 -11.17
CA ILE A 168 -17.12 7.11 -11.33
C ILE A 168 -16.16 7.21 -12.54
N PHE A 169 -15.25 6.25 -12.68
CA PHE A 169 -14.21 6.25 -13.71
C PHE A 169 -14.53 5.40 -14.95
N ARG A 170 -15.81 5.08 -15.17
CA ARG A 170 -16.29 4.18 -16.23
C ARG A 170 -15.82 4.55 -17.64
N LYS A 171 -15.62 5.85 -17.92
CA LYS A 171 -15.14 6.35 -19.22
C LYS A 171 -13.65 6.06 -19.43
N GLU A 172 -12.84 6.31 -18.40
CA GLU A 172 -11.39 6.10 -18.42
C GLU A 172 -11.02 4.61 -18.39
N GLU A 173 -11.83 3.80 -17.70
CA GLU A 173 -11.74 2.33 -17.75
C GLU A 173 -12.16 1.77 -19.10
N ALA A 174 -13.20 2.31 -19.75
CA ALA A 174 -13.61 1.87 -21.09
C ALA A 174 -12.55 2.18 -22.14
N GLU A 175 -11.89 3.35 -22.02
CA GLU A 175 -10.79 3.75 -22.90
C GLU A 175 -9.55 2.87 -22.67
N LYS A 176 -9.16 2.61 -21.41
CA LYS A 176 -8.08 1.66 -21.08
C LYS A 176 -8.39 0.23 -21.51
N ALA A 177 -9.64 -0.23 -21.35
CA ALA A 177 -10.08 -1.54 -21.82
C ALA A 177 -9.98 -1.66 -23.34
N ALA A 178 -10.33 -0.60 -24.08
CA ALA A 178 -10.19 -0.55 -25.53
C ALA A 178 -8.71 -0.52 -25.97
N LEU A 179 -7.86 0.25 -25.29
CA LEU A 179 -6.40 0.24 -25.51
C LEU A 179 -5.79 -1.13 -25.20
N GLN A 180 -6.28 -1.84 -24.19
CA GLN A 180 -5.81 -3.17 -23.83
C GLN A 180 -6.29 -4.28 -24.74
N ALA A 181 -7.49 -4.17 -25.32
CA ALA A 181 -7.96 -5.07 -26.36
C ALA A 181 -7.14 -4.97 -27.66
N ALA A 182 -6.43 -3.85 -27.86
CA ALA A 182 -5.52 -3.63 -28.98
C ALA A 182 -4.08 -4.12 -28.72
N MET A 183 -3.74 -4.52 -27.48
CA MET A 183 -2.41 -5.07 -27.15
C MET A 183 -2.41 -6.60 -27.34
N PRO A 184 -1.40 -7.18 -28.02
CA PRO A 184 -1.32 -8.63 -28.24
C PRO A 184 -1.18 -9.39 -26.91
N GLU A 185 -1.83 -10.57 -26.82
CA GLU A 185 -1.77 -11.40 -25.62
C GLU A 185 -0.32 -11.75 -25.26
N PRO A 186 0.13 -11.50 -24.02
CA PRO A 186 1.50 -11.79 -23.63
C PRO A 186 1.68 -13.31 -23.53
N GLU A 187 2.43 -13.89 -24.47
CA GLU A 187 2.83 -15.30 -24.44
C GLU A 187 3.61 -15.60 -23.16
N VAL A 188 3.08 -16.54 -22.36
CA VAL A 188 3.70 -17.00 -21.11
C VAL A 188 4.87 -17.93 -21.46
N THR A 189 6.04 -17.36 -21.71
CA THR A 189 7.23 -18.09 -22.17
C THR A 189 8.12 -18.64 -21.05
N ARG A 190 7.83 -18.37 -19.76
CA ARG A 190 8.75 -18.74 -18.66
C ARG A 190 8.37 -20.06 -17.97
N PRO A 191 9.32 -21.02 -17.83
CA PRO A 191 9.08 -22.29 -17.14
C PRO A 191 8.88 -22.08 -15.63
N LEU A 192 7.84 -22.70 -15.07
CA LEU A 192 7.37 -22.58 -13.67
C LEU A 192 8.46 -22.83 -12.62
N TRP A 193 9.45 -23.68 -12.89
CA TRP A 193 10.53 -24.00 -11.95
C TRP A 193 11.48 -22.82 -11.68
N LYS A 194 11.80 -22.01 -12.71
CA LYS A 194 12.62 -20.80 -12.52
C LYS A 194 11.91 -19.77 -11.62
N ASN A 195 10.58 -19.70 -11.74
CA ASN A 195 9.76 -18.86 -10.87
C ASN A 195 9.75 -19.38 -9.43
N ALA A 196 9.59 -20.69 -9.24
CA ALA A 196 9.61 -21.31 -7.91
C ALA A 196 10.95 -21.13 -7.18
N VAL A 197 12.08 -21.32 -7.88
CA VAL A 197 13.42 -21.13 -7.30
C VAL A 197 13.67 -19.67 -6.93
N PHE A 198 13.28 -18.71 -7.77
CA PHE A 198 13.44 -17.30 -7.45
C PHE A 198 12.54 -16.87 -6.28
N PHE A 199 11.29 -17.36 -6.22
CA PHE A 199 10.40 -17.16 -5.07
C PHE A 199 10.99 -17.72 -3.78
N ALA A 200 11.58 -18.92 -3.82
CA ALA A 200 12.24 -19.51 -2.67
C ALA A 200 13.45 -18.67 -2.21
N ILE A 201 14.24 -18.14 -3.14
CA ILE A 201 15.37 -17.24 -2.82
C ILE A 201 14.88 -15.93 -2.21
N MET A 202 13.83 -15.32 -2.76
CA MET A 202 13.27 -14.08 -2.23
C MET A 202 12.63 -14.23 -0.86
N VAL A 203 11.82 -15.27 -0.67
CA VAL A 203 11.26 -15.63 0.64
C VAL A 203 12.40 -15.93 1.60
N GLY A 204 13.46 -16.61 1.16
CA GLY A 204 14.67 -16.84 1.93
C GLY A 204 15.36 -15.55 2.36
N ILE A 205 15.53 -14.58 1.45
CA ILE A 205 16.11 -13.25 1.77
C ILE A 205 15.24 -12.51 2.76
N LEU A 206 13.92 -12.55 2.63
CA LEU A 206 12.99 -11.91 3.57
C LEU A 206 13.03 -12.54 4.95
N VAL A 207 12.96 -13.86 5.00
CA VAL A 207 13.07 -14.60 6.26
C VAL A 207 14.41 -14.27 6.89
N PHE A 208 15.51 -14.28 6.14
CA PHE A 208 16.84 -13.97 6.67
C PHE A 208 17.00 -12.51 7.11
N ALA A 209 16.50 -11.55 6.32
CA ALA A 209 16.54 -10.13 6.66
C ALA A 209 15.67 -9.78 7.87
N ASN A 210 14.58 -10.54 8.07
CA ASN A 210 13.70 -10.40 9.23
C ASN A 210 14.08 -11.34 10.40
N TRP A 211 15.05 -12.25 10.19
CA TRP A 211 15.70 -13.08 11.22
C TRP A 211 16.83 -12.27 11.89
N GLY A 212 16.52 -11.03 12.25
CA GLY A 212 17.27 -10.31 13.27
C GLY A 212 16.70 -10.71 14.62
N ALA A 213 17.56 -11.07 15.58
CA ALA A 213 17.15 -11.39 16.94
C ALA A 213 16.21 -10.29 17.48
N PRO A 214 15.17 -10.63 18.26
CA PRO A 214 14.44 -9.61 19.00
C PRO A 214 15.47 -8.94 19.90
N ASN A 215 15.87 -7.71 19.59
CA ASN A 215 16.67 -6.94 20.52
C ASN A 215 15.82 -6.82 21.78
N ASP A 216 16.33 -7.35 22.88
CA ASP A 216 15.78 -7.16 24.22
C ASP A 216 15.66 -5.66 24.45
N TYR A 217 14.45 -5.11 24.25
CA TYR A 217 14.11 -3.80 24.75
C TYR A 217 13.82 -3.97 26.24
N GLU A 218 14.89 -4.09 27.02
CA GLU A 218 14.86 -3.70 28.43
C GLU A 218 14.50 -2.21 28.45
N VAL A 219 13.26 -1.92 28.80
CA VAL A 219 12.79 -0.60 29.24
C VAL A 219 12.64 -0.66 30.74
#